data_AF-A0A813DYJ1-F1
#
_entry.id   AF-A0A813DYJ1-F1
#
_cell.length_a   1.000
_cell.length_b   1.000
_cell.length_c   1.000
_cell.angle_alpha   90.00
_cell.angle_beta   90.00
_cell.angle_gamma   90.00
#
_symmetry.space_group_name_H-M   'P 1'
#
loop_
_entity.id
_entity.type
_entity.pdbx_description
1 polymer ?
#
loop_
_entity_poly.entity_id
_entity_poly.type
_entity_poly.pdbx_seq_one_letter_code
_entity_poly.pdbx_strand_id
1 'polypeptide(L)'
;MGQSSTKAGAVVWGSSEHGQLGVGSLPTEDRAVTPRLVEGLRHVHVRHVACGGHYSAALSESGEVHTWGCSKDGQLGHGDAKDVHAPKPVRSLQSKLIRSVSCAEHHCAAVSESGVLYTWGRGQNGRLGHGGTDNELIPKAVEALVGNHVSQVACGEFHTACVILNPTH
;
A
#
# COMPACT_ATOMS: atom_id res chain seq x y z
N MET A 1 37.61 -0.95 -1.65
CA MET A 1 36.36 -1.16 -2.41
C MET A 1 35.20 -0.77 -1.50
N GLY A 2 34.78 0.49 -1.53
CA GLY A 2 33.60 0.93 -0.79
C GLY A 2 32.37 0.64 -1.66
N GLN A 3 31.54 -0.31 -1.26
CA GLN A 3 30.22 -0.46 -1.86
C GLN A 3 29.45 0.83 -1.58
N SER A 4 29.21 1.61 -2.63
CA SER A 4 28.25 2.70 -2.59
C SER A 4 26.89 2.05 -2.45
N SER A 5 26.44 1.88 -1.21
CA SER A 5 25.04 1.57 -0.90
C SER A 5 24.24 2.77 -1.38
N THR A 6 23.68 2.69 -2.58
CA THR A 6 22.59 3.58 -2.99
C THR A 6 21.44 3.30 -2.04
N LYS A 7 21.30 4.13 -1.00
CA LYS A 7 20.12 4.14 -0.15
C LYS A 7 18.94 4.57 -1.03
N ALA A 8 18.11 3.62 -1.42
CA ALA A 8 16.89 3.89 -2.17
C ALA A 8 15.93 4.67 -1.26
N GLY A 9 15.85 5.99 -1.45
CA GLY A 9 14.91 6.87 -0.75
C GLY A 9 13.63 7.04 -1.55
N ALA A 10 12.47 6.98 -0.88
CA ALA A 10 11.20 7.36 -1.50
C ALA A 10 11.11 8.89 -1.58
N VAL A 11 10.90 9.42 -2.78
CA VAL A 11 10.66 10.84 -3.03
C VAL A 11 9.22 11.05 -3.50
N VAL A 12 8.63 12.18 -3.13
CA VAL A 12 7.23 12.52 -3.38
C VAL A 12 7.10 13.96 -3.87
N TRP A 13 6.06 14.22 -4.67
CA TRP A 13 5.65 15.55 -5.13
C TRP A 13 4.16 15.54 -5.48
N GLY A 14 3.54 16.70 -5.67
CA GLY A 14 2.10 16.84 -5.94
C GLY A 14 1.31 17.41 -4.76
N SER A 15 0.01 17.14 -4.69
CA SER A 15 -0.90 17.62 -3.63
C SER A 15 -0.56 16.98 -2.27
N SER A 16 -0.67 17.76 -1.21
CA SER A 16 -0.54 17.34 0.20
C SER A 16 -1.80 17.56 1.03
N GLU A 17 -2.95 17.84 0.40
CA GLU A 17 -4.22 18.19 1.08
C GLU A 17 -4.68 17.16 2.13
N HIS A 18 -4.28 15.89 1.95
CA HIS A 18 -4.61 14.79 2.87
C HIS A 18 -3.35 14.14 3.48
N GLY A 19 -2.19 14.79 3.36
CA GLY A 19 -0.91 14.27 3.85
C GLY A 19 -0.36 13.07 3.09
N GLN A 20 -0.85 12.79 1.87
CA GLN A 20 -0.40 11.68 1.01
C GLN A 20 1.08 11.77 0.59
N LEU A 21 1.71 12.93 0.79
CA LEU A 21 3.17 13.10 0.61
C LEU A 21 3.96 12.55 1.80
N GLY A 22 3.42 12.51 3.01
CA GLY A 22 4.15 11.93 4.16
C GLY A 22 5.34 12.77 4.65
N VAL A 23 5.43 14.05 4.26
CA VAL A 23 6.53 14.97 4.58
C VAL A 23 6.19 15.98 5.69
N GLY A 24 5.10 15.75 6.43
CA GLY A 24 4.56 16.70 7.41
C GLY A 24 3.87 17.91 6.77
N SER A 25 3.54 18.91 7.58
CA SER A 25 2.97 20.18 7.09
C SER A 25 3.98 20.94 6.24
N LEU A 26 3.56 21.34 5.04
CA LEU A 26 4.37 22.19 4.18
C LEU A 26 4.25 23.66 4.64
N PRO A 27 5.34 24.44 4.63
CA PRO A 27 5.33 25.79 5.21
C PRO A 27 4.41 26.79 4.51
N THR A 28 4.09 26.60 3.22
CA THR A 28 3.49 27.68 2.41
C THR A 28 2.46 27.24 1.38
N GLU A 29 2.27 25.95 1.09
CA GLU A 29 1.35 25.49 0.04
C GLU A 29 0.89 24.05 0.32
N ASP A 30 -0.37 23.70 0.01
CA ASP A 30 -0.90 22.31 0.07
C ASP A 30 -0.37 21.42 -1.07
N ARG A 31 0.88 21.67 -1.50
CA ARG A 31 1.55 20.91 -2.56
C ARG A 31 3.06 21.05 -2.50
N ALA A 32 3.75 19.99 -2.91
CA ALA A 32 5.18 20.01 -3.22
C ALA A 32 5.35 20.03 -4.74
N VAL A 33 5.85 21.14 -5.29
CA VAL A 33 6.11 21.29 -6.74
C VAL A 33 7.48 20.78 -7.19
N THR A 34 8.30 20.33 -6.24
CA THR A 34 9.59 19.68 -6.48
C THR A 34 9.67 18.38 -5.69
N PRO A 35 10.42 17.35 -6.15
CA PRO A 35 10.58 16.11 -5.42
C PRO A 35 11.19 16.33 -4.03
N ARG A 36 10.54 15.77 -2.99
CA ARG A 36 11.00 15.83 -1.60
C ARG A 36 11.20 14.43 -1.05
N LEU A 37 12.26 14.23 -0.29
CA LEU A 37 12.51 12.98 0.41
C LEU A 37 11.46 12.75 1.51
N VAL A 38 10.91 11.55 1.57
CA VAL A 38 10.09 11.11 2.69
C VAL A 38 11.00 10.69 3.85
N GLU A 39 11.30 11.61 4.76
CA GLU A 39 12.25 11.38 5.85
C GLU A 39 11.89 10.17 6.74
N GLY A 40 10.59 9.86 6.90
CA GLY A 40 10.14 8.68 7.63
C GLY A 40 10.62 7.35 7.04
N LEU A 41 11.01 7.32 5.76
CA LEU A 41 11.52 6.14 5.06
C LEU A 41 13.04 6.20 4.81
N ARG A 42 13.77 7.19 5.32
CA ARG A 42 15.20 7.38 5.06
C ARG A 42 16.10 6.19 5.44
N HIS A 43 15.61 5.35 6.36
CA HIS A 43 16.30 4.15 6.86
C HIS A 43 15.67 2.85 6.35
N VAL A 44 14.63 2.94 5.52
CA VAL A 44 13.93 1.81 4.93
C VAL A 44 14.43 1.63 3.51
N HIS A 45 14.86 0.41 3.17
CA HIS A 45 15.26 0.07 1.79
C HIS A 45 13.98 -0.15 0.97
N VAL A 46 13.45 0.92 0.39
CA VAL A 46 12.21 0.89 -0.38
C VAL A 46 12.48 0.29 -1.76
N ARG A 47 11.76 -0.77 -2.13
CA ARG A 47 11.85 -1.41 -3.46
C ARG A 47 10.66 -1.11 -4.37
N HIS A 48 9.53 -0.72 -3.80
CA HIS A 48 8.31 -0.45 -4.57
C HIS A 48 7.46 0.61 -3.87
N VAL A 49 6.75 1.42 -4.65
CA VAL A 49 5.81 2.43 -4.19
C VAL A 49 4.50 2.31 -4.96
N ALA A 50 3.40 2.60 -4.30
CA ALA A 50 2.07 2.66 -4.92
C ALA A 50 1.33 3.91 -4.43
N CYS A 51 0.59 4.55 -5.32
CA CYS A 51 -0.21 5.73 -5.02
C CYS A 51 -1.68 5.36 -5.14
N GLY A 52 -2.47 5.72 -4.14
CA GLY A 52 -3.93 5.72 -4.20
C GLY A 52 -4.48 7.12 -4.48
N GLY A 53 -5.79 7.31 -4.28
CA GLY A 53 -6.44 8.60 -4.55
C GLY A 53 -5.89 9.74 -3.68
N HIS A 54 -5.84 9.52 -2.37
CA HIS A 54 -5.35 10.50 -1.39
C HIS A 54 -4.42 9.87 -0.35
N TYR A 55 -3.71 8.82 -0.73
CA TYR A 55 -2.77 8.12 0.15
C TYR A 55 -1.67 7.45 -0.67
N SER A 56 -0.63 7.01 0.01
CA SER A 56 0.53 6.37 -0.58
C SER A 56 0.93 5.13 0.22
N ALA A 57 1.60 4.21 -0.46
CA ALA A 57 2.19 3.02 0.14
C ALA A 57 3.64 2.86 -0.35
N ALA A 58 4.49 2.33 0.54
CA ALA A 58 5.84 1.91 0.22
C ALA A 58 6.06 0.47 0.72
N LEU A 59 6.77 -0.31 -0.07
CA LEU A 59 7.18 -1.67 0.25
C LEU A 59 8.70 -1.73 0.36
N SER A 60 9.19 -2.23 1.48
CA SER A 60 10.62 -2.45 1.70
C SER A 60 11.11 -3.77 1.06
N GLU A 61 12.43 -3.90 0.93
CA GLU A 61 13.07 -5.18 0.58
C GLU A 61 12.83 -6.27 1.63
N SER A 62 12.62 -5.90 2.90
CA SER A 62 12.25 -6.84 3.98
C SER A 62 10.79 -7.33 3.89
N GLY A 63 10.00 -6.82 2.94
CA GLY A 63 8.59 -7.19 2.78
C GLY A 63 7.64 -6.42 3.70
N GLU A 64 8.09 -5.31 4.31
CA GLU A 64 7.28 -4.45 5.17
C GLU A 64 6.54 -3.39 4.36
N VAL A 65 5.23 -3.29 4.60
CA VAL A 65 4.36 -2.30 3.97
C VAL A 65 4.18 -1.11 4.89
N HIS A 66 4.43 0.09 4.37
CA HIS A 66 4.18 1.37 5.03
C HIS A 66 3.11 2.11 4.27
N THR A 67 2.13 2.69 4.97
CA THR A 67 1.03 3.47 4.37
C THR A 67 0.88 4.81 5.09
N TRP A 68 0.44 5.84 4.35
CA TRP A 68 0.17 7.18 4.88
C TRP A 68 -0.75 7.97 3.94
N GLY A 69 -1.43 8.98 4.45
CA GLY A 69 -2.40 9.84 3.78
C GLY A 69 -3.79 9.73 4.39
N CYS A 70 -4.81 9.80 3.54
CA CYS A 70 -6.23 9.68 3.87
C CYS A 70 -6.63 8.23 4.22
N SER A 71 -7.45 8.04 5.26
CA SER A 71 -7.96 6.72 5.69
C SER A 71 -9.48 6.65 5.86
N LYS A 72 -10.27 7.46 5.13
CA LYS A 72 -11.75 7.52 5.31
C LYS A 72 -12.45 6.16 5.30
N ASP A 73 -11.97 5.20 4.51
CA ASP A 73 -12.54 3.86 4.36
C ASP A 73 -11.63 2.76 4.96
N GLY A 74 -10.58 3.13 5.69
CA GLY A 74 -9.58 2.20 6.23
C GLY A 74 -8.51 1.74 5.23
N GLN A 75 -8.36 2.42 4.09
CA GLN A 75 -7.39 2.07 3.03
C GLN A 75 -5.92 2.09 3.48
N LEU A 76 -5.59 2.69 4.64
CA LEU A 76 -4.25 2.59 5.22
C LEU A 76 -3.99 1.26 5.93
N GLY A 77 -5.03 0.51 6.32
CA GLY A 77 -4.88 -0.83 6.91
C GLY A 77 -4.46 -0.85 8.38
N HIS A 78 -4.64 0.25 9.11
CA HIS A 78 -4.21 0.38 10.50
C HIS A 78 -5.28 -0.01 11.55
N GLY A 79 -6.45 -0.48 11.11
CA GLY A 79 -7.57 -0.84 11.99
C GLY A 79 -8.45 0.33 12.41
N ASP A 80 -8.25 1.51 11.82
CA ASP A 80 -9.09 2.68 12.02
C ASP A 80 -9.19 3.52 10.73
N ALA A 81 -10.08 4.51 10.76
CA ALA A 81 -10.30 5.45 9.66
C ALA A 81 -9.60 6.81 9.88
N LYS A 82 -8.45 6.81 10.57
CA LYS A 82 -7.71 8.04 10.88
C LYS A 82 -6.61 8.30 9.86
N ASP A 83 -6.52 9.55 9.41
CA ASP A 83 -5.47 9.99 8.52
C ASP A 83 -4.10 9.92 9.20
N VAL A 84 -3.06 9.62 8.41
CA VAL A 84 -1.69 9.48 8.89
C VAL A 84 -0.77 10.29 8.00
N HIS A 85 -0.13 11.33 8.53
CA HIS A 85 0.68 12.26 7.71
C HIS A 85 2.16 11.89 7.58
N ALA A 86 2.54 10.68 8.01
CA ALA A 86 3.88 10.13 7.89
C ALA A 86 3.80 8.60 7.67
N PRO A 87 4.75 7.99 6.94
CA PRO A 87 4.77 6.56 6.72
C PRO A 87 4.66 5.76 8.02
N LYS A 88 3.65 4.90 8.10
CA LYS A 88 3.41 4.04 9.26
C LYS A 88 3.35 2.57 8.82
N PRO A 89 4.02 1.65 9.52
CA PRO A 89 4.00 0.23 9.17
C PRO A 89 2.62 -0.39 9.38
N VAL A 90 2.16 -1.18 8.41
CA VAL A 90 0.93 -1.96 8.47
C VAL A 90 1.20 -3.24 9.26
N ARG A 91 1.02 -3.19 10.57
CA ARG A 91 1.41 -4.27 11.51
C ARG A 91 0.79 -5.63 11.21
N SER A 92 -0.42 -5.67 10.68
CA SER A 92 -1.09 -6.92 10.29
C SER A 92 -0.38 -7.69 9.16
N LEU A 93 0.53 -7.04 8.42
CA LEU A 93 1.30 -7.65 7.32
C LEU A 93 2.75 -8.01 7.68
N GLN A 94 3.26 -7.64 8.87
CA GLN A 94 4.68 -7.78 9.23
C GLN A 94 5.23 -9.22 9.10
N SER A 95 4.40 -10.24 9.31
CA SER A 95 4.80 -11.66 9.21
C SER A 95 4.45 -12.31 7.87
N LYS A 96 4.01 -11.54 6.87
CA LYS A 96 3.47 -12.06 5.62
C LYS A 96 4.43 -11.98 4.44
N LEU A 97 5.59 -11.33 4.59
CA LEU A 97 6.61 -11.14 3.55
C LEU A 97 5.98 -10.67 2.23
N ILE A 98 5.65 -9.38 2.15
CA ILE A 98 4.93 -8.84 0.99
C ILE A 98 5.88 -8.67 -0.20
N ARG A 99 5.42 -9.13 -1.37
CA ARG A 99 6.11 -9.06 -2.66
C ARG A 99 5.74 -7.83 -3.48
N SER A 100 4.46 -7.49 -3.50
CA SER A 100 3.93 -6.37 -4.27
C SER A 100 2.74 -5.73 -3.57
N VAL A 101 2.55 -4.44 -3.80
CA VAL A 101 1.39 -3.67 -3.33
C VAL A 101 0.76 -2.94 -4.50
N SER A 102 -0.56 -2.80 -4.49
CA SER A 102 -1.33 -2.04 -5.47
C SER A 102 -2.36 -1.19 -4.73
N CYS A 103 -2.48 0.07 -5.10
CA CYS A 103 -3.39 1.02 -4.49
C CYS A 103 -4.32 1.61 -5.55
N ALA A 104 -5.55 1.89 -5.15
CA ALA A 104 -6.52 2.64 -5.96
C ALA A 104 -7.12 3.76 -5.13
N GLU A 105 -8.25 4.33 -5.54
CA GLU A 105 -8.84 5.49 -4.88
C GLU A 105 -9.12 5.27 -3.38
N HIS A 106 -9.74 4.13 -3.06
CA HIS A 106 -10.23 3.82 -1.71
C HIS A 106 -9.89 2.43 -1.20
N HIS A 107 -9.05 1.66 -1.89
CA HIS A 107 -8.69 0.31 -1.46
C HIS A 107 -7.27 -0.06 -1.89
N CYS A 108 -6.69 -1.00 -1.16
CA CYS A 108 -5.35 -1.50 -1.38
C CYS A 108 -5.36 -3.03 -1.47
N ALA A 109 -4.39 -3.56 -2.20
CA ALA A 109 -4.10 -4.97 -2.27
C ALA A 109 -2.59 -5.21 -2.06
N ALA A 110 -2.26 -6.34 -1.44
CA ALA A 110 -0.90 -6.81 -1.28
C ALA A 110 -0.81 -8.31 -1.56
N VAL A 111 0.28 -8.74 -2.19
CA VAL A 111 0.53 -10.16 -2.46
C VAL A 111 1.78 -10.57 -1.69
N SER A 112 1.71 -11.65 -0.92
CA SER A 112 2.88 -12.22 -0.24
C SER A 112 3.81 -12.97 -1.20
N GLU A 113 5.04 -13.23 -0.78
CA GLU A 113 5.96 -14.14 -1.49
C GLU A 113 5.36 -15.57 -1.65
N SER A 114 4.47 -15.99 -0.74
CA SER A 114 3.74 -17.25 -0.85
C SER A 114 2.56 -17.23 -1.83
N GLY A 115 2.26 -16.08 -2.45
CA GLY A 115 1.17 -15.91 -3.41
C GLY A 115 -0.21 -15.70 -2.77
N VAL A 116 -0.28 -15.36 -1.48
CA VAL A 116 -1.53 -15.03 -0.79
C VAL A 116 -1.90 -13.57 -1.08
N LEU A 117 -3.12 -13.36 -1.56
CA LEU A 117 -3.67 -12.02 -1.79
C LEU A 117 -4.37 -11.49 -0.53
N TYR A 118 -4.00 -10.27 -0.13
CA TYR A 118 -4.63 -9.48 0.92
C TYR A 118 -5.29 -8.25 0.30
N THR A 119 -6.50 -7.91 0.73
CA THR A 119 -7.22 -6.69 0.29
C THR A 119 -7.84 -5.99 1.49
N TRP A 120 -7.89 -4.65 1.46
CA TRP A 120 -8.50 -3.82 2.50
C TRP A 120 -8.89 -2.42 1.99
N GLY A 121 -9.63 -1.68 2.79
CA GLY A 121 -10.22 -0.38 2.46
C GLY A 121 -11.72 -0.49 2.18
N ARG A 122 -12.21 0.28 1.20
CA ARG A 122 -13.63 0.35 0.83
C ARG A 122 -14.13 -0.96 0.23
N GLY A 123 -15.20 -1.51 0.78
CA GLY A 123 -15.81 -2.77 0.36
C GLY A 123 -16.81 -2.66 -0.79
N GLN A 124 -17.36 -1.46 -1.02
CA GLN A 124 -18.43 -1.23 -1.99
C GLN A 124 -18.10 -1.79 -3.38
N ASN A 125 -19.11 -2.31 -4.08
CA ASN A 125 -18.99 -3.04 -5.35
C ASN A 125 -18.29 -4.40 -5.23
N GLY A 126 -18.02 -4.90 -4.02
CA GLY A 126 -17.35 -6.18 -3.81
C GLY A 126 -15.86 -6.16 -4.16
N ARG A 127 -15.26 -4.97 -4.29
CA ARG A 127 -13.90 -4.78 -4.82
C ARG A 127 -12.80 -5.49 -4.02
N LEU A 128 -13.09 -5.85 -2.77
CA LEU A 128 -12.15 -6.57 -1.90
C LEU A 128 -12.16 -8.09 -2.12
N GLY A 129 -13.22 -8.66 -2.71
CA GLY A 129 -13.29 -10.11 -2.97
C GLY A 129 -13.66 -10.98 -1.77
N HIS A 130 -14.14 -10.40 -0.66
CA HIS A 130 -14.48 -11.12 0.58
C HIS A 130 -15.90 -11.69 0.64
N GLY A 131 -16.62 -11.73 -0.49
CA GLY A 131 -18.01 -12.21 -0.54
C GLY A 131 -19.06 -11.23 0.00
N GLY A 132 -18.69 -9.96 0.24
CA GLY A 132 -19.58 -8.91 0.72
C GLY A 132 -19.12 -7.52 0.27
N THR A 133 -19.77 -6.47 0.80
CA THR A 133 -19.49 -5.07 0.47
C THR A 133 -18.99 -4.22 1.65
N ASP A 134 -18.70 -4.87 2.78
CA ASP A 134 -18.23 -4.20 3.99
C ASP A 134 -16.80 -3.71 3.84
N ASN A 135 -16.51 -2.56 4.47
CA ASN A 135 -15.16 -2.04 4.52
C ASN A 135 -14.29 -2.92 5.43
N GLU A 136 -13.04 -3.12 5.04
CA GLU A 136 -12.06 -3.84 5.83
C GLU A 136 -10.98 -2.86 6.28
N LEU A 137 -10.89 -2.59 7.58
CA LEU A 137 -9.96 -1.61 8.15
C LEU A 137 -8.54 -2.17 8.34
N ILE A 138 -8.37 -3.48 8.17
CA ILE A 138 -7.09 -4.19 8.19
C ILE A 138 -7.00 -5.10 6.96
N PRO A 139 -5.78 -5.34 6.43
CA PRO A 139 -5.52 -6.37 5.44
C PRO A 139 -6.13 -7.72 5.83
N LYS A 140 -6.99 -8.23 4.96
CA LYS A 140 -7.65 -9.53 5.10
C LYS A 140 -7.34 -10.39 3.89
N ALA A 141 -7.07 -11.67 4.12
CA ALA A 141 -6.81 -12.62 3.05
C ALA A 141 -8.08 -12.84 2.22
N VAL A 142 -7.94 -12.89 0.89
CA VAL A 142 -9.03 -13.25 -0.01
C VAL A 142 -9.16 -14.78 -0.01
N GLU A 143 -9.98 -15.30 0.90
CA GLU A 143 -10.12 -16.74 1.16
C GLU A 143 -10.45 -17.55 -0.10
N ALA A 144 -11.23 -16.99 -1.02
CA ALA A 144 -11.58 -17.64 -2.28
C ALA A 144 -10.38 -17.94 -3.19
N LEU A 145 -9.22 -17.31 -2.95
CA LEU A 145 -7.98 -17.52 -3.69
C LEU A 145 -6.93 -18.30 -2.89
N VAL A 146 -7.20 -18.66 -1.63
CA VAL A 146 -6.27 -19.48 -0.83
C VAL A 146 -6.09 -20.83 -1.51
N GLY A 147 -4.83 -21.23 -1.74
CA GLY A 147 -4.46 -22.43 -2.50
C GLY A 147 -4.08 -22.15 -3.95
N ASN A 148 -4.44 -20.98 -4.49
CA ASN A 148 -3.89 -20.47 -5.74
C ASN A 148 -2.63 -19.64 -5.48
N HIS A 149 -1.70 -19.61 -6.43
CA HIS A 149 -0.54 -18.73 -6.33
C HIS A 149 -0.77 -17.43 -7.10
N VAL A 150 -1.16 -16.36 -6.40
CA VAL A 150 -1.31 -15.04 -7.01
C VAL A 150 0.07 -14.44 -7.27
N SER A 151 0.34 -14.07 -8.52
CA SER A 151 1.66 -13.54 -8.95
C SER A 151 1.69 -12.03 -9.15
N GLN A 152 0.54 -11.42 -9.47
CA GLN A 152 0.37 -10.00 -9.71
C GLN A 152 -1.03 -9.55 -9.29
N VAL A 153 -1.17 -8.30 -8.86
CA VAL A 153 -2.45 -7.66 -8.56
C VAL A 153 -2.45 -6.22 -9.08
N ALA A 154 -3.59 -5.76 -9.59
CA ALA A 154 -3.85 -4.39 -9.97
C ALA A 154 -5.21 -3.95 -9.41
N CYS A 155 -5.26 -2.72 -8.91
CA CYS A 155 -6.45 -2.10 -8.34
C CYS A 155 -6.92 -0.97 -9.25
N GLY A 156 -8.16 -1.06 -9.74
CA GLY A 156 -8.86 0.06 -10.36
C GLY A 156 -9.72 0.82 -9.35
N GLU A 157 -10.44 1.85 -9.78
CA GLU A 157 -11.30 2.64 -8.88
C GLU A 157 -12.33 1.75 -8.14
N PHE A 158 -12.99 0.85 -8.87
CA PHE A 158 -14.10 0.02 -8.39
C PHE A 158 -13.88 -1.49 -8.46
N HIS A 159 -12.70 -1.95 -8.90
CA HIS A 159 -12.44 -3.38 -9.10
C HIS A 159 -11.00 -3.75 -8.79
N THR A 160 -10.76 -5.04 -8.58
CA THR A 160 -9.44 -5.65 -8.40
C THR A 160 -9.25 -6.74 -9.44
N ALA A 161 -8.09 -6.77 -10.09
CA ALA A 161 -7.69 -7.82 -11.02
C ALA A 161 -6.39 -8.47 -10.54
N CYS A 162 -6.23 -9.77 -10.73
CA CYS A 162 -5.01 -10.48 -10.36
C CYS A 162 -4.67 -11.60 -11.35
N VAL A 163 -3.39 -11.99 -11.40
CA VAL A 163 -2.91 -13.12 -12.20
C VAL A 163 -2.64 -14.29 -11.26
N ILE A 164 -3.33 -15.40 -11.49
CA ILE A 164 -3.14 -16.66 -10.77
C ILE A 164 -2.24 -17.58 -11.60
N LEU A 165 -1.22 -18.17 -10.97
CA LEU A 165 -0.44 -19.25 -11.55
C LEU A 165 -1.09 -20.56 -11.16
N ASN A 166 -1.64 -21.26 -12.16
CA ASN A 166 -2.08 -22.64 -11.99
C ASN A 166 -0.85 -23.54 -12.18
N PRO A 167 -0.65 -24.58 -11.35
CA PRO A 167 0.36 -25.58 -11.64
C PRO A 167 0.06 -26.20 -13.00
N THR A 168 1.05 -26.18 -13.90
CA THR A 168 1.02 -26.99 -15.11
C THR A 168 1.01 -28.46 -14.68
N HIS A 169 -0.06 -29.18 -15.03
CA HIS A 169 -0.16 -30.63 -14.86
C HIS A 169 1.02 -31.36 -15.52
#